data_AF-A0A349KZG3-F1
#
_entry.id   AF-A0A349KZG3-F1
#
_cell.length_a   1.000
_cell.length_b   1.000
_cell.length_c   1.000
_cell.angle_alpha   90.00
_cell.angle_beta   90.00
_cell.angle_gamma   90.00
#
_symmetry.space_group_name_H-M   'P 1'
#
loop_
_entity.id
_entity.type
_entity.pdbx_description
1 polymer ?
#
loop_
_entity_poly.entity_id
_entity_poly.type
_entity_poly.pdbx_seq_one_letter_code
_entity_poly.pdbx_strand_id
1 'polypeptide(L)'
;MARPEKVRLGEILVQQKLLSEEQLGLALTEQKRTGRKLGRVFVENAYVTEEQISGALAKQFDIPYINLKFYNISADIVRLLPETQARRFRALVLEDRRGALLVGMSDPTDLFAYDEIARLVKRNIELAVVNESEVLAAIDRIYRRTEDITELTRELEQDLGDTSVDFGALAVNPGLEEAPIVKLLQSVFDDATQVRASDIHIEPQEARLQIRFRIDGVLHLQTEADIKIATSLALRLKLMSDLDISEKRLPQDGRFAIRVKNQRIDVRISTMPTQYGESVVMRLLNQG
;
A
#
# COMPACT_ATOMS: atom_id res chain seq x y z
N MET A 1 2.76 10.54 28.48
CA MET A 1 4.14 9.98 28.44
C MET A 1 5.13 11.13 28.37
N ALA A 2 6.34 10.96 28.91
CA ALA A 2 7.39 11.98 28.90
C ALA A 2 7.99 12.13 27.48
N ARG A 3 8.44 13.34 27.14
CA ARG A 3 9.03 13.67 25.83
C ARG A 3 10.31 12.82 25.61
N PRO A 4 10.53 12.20 24.44
CA PRO A 4 11.71 11.37 24.21
C PRO A 4 13.02 12.15 24.40
N GLU A 5 14.04 11.53 24.99
CA GLU A 5 15.37 12.12 25.15
C GLU A 5 16.26 11.77 23.95
N LYS A 6 17.19 12.65 23.56
CA LYS A 6 18.00 12.49 22.35
C LYS A 6 19.14 11.49 22.60
N VAL A 7 18.88 10.20 22.42
CA VAL A 7 19.85 9.12 22.63
C VAL A 7 20.57 8.77 21.33
N ARG A 8 21.86 8.42 21.40
CA ARG A 8 22.68 8.05 20.24
C ARG A 8 22.46 6.59 19.85
N LEU A 9 21.96 6.36 18.63
CA LEU A 9 21.66 5.02 18.09
C LEU A 9 22.82 4.01 18.24
N GLY A 10 24.05 4.42 17.93
CA GLY A 10 25.21 3.53 18.01
C GLY A 10 25.48 3.02 19.43
N GLU A 11 25.32 3.87 20.43
CA GLU A 11 25.51 3.51 21.85
C GLU A 11 24.42 2.53 22.32
N ILE A 12 23.17 2.73 21.88
CA ILE A 12 22.04 1.82 22.17
C ILE A 12 22.36 0.41 21.64
N LEU A 13 22.79 0.31 20.38
CA LEU A 13 23.06 -0.98 19.75
C LEU A 13 24.23 -1.72 20.41
N VAL A 14 25.28 -0.98 20.82
CA VAL A 14 26.42 -1.57 21.57
C VAL A 14 25.99 -2.03 22.96
N GLN A 15 25.25 -1.22 23.71
CA GLN A 15 24.75 -1.58 25.05
C GLN A 15 23.85 -2.83 25.00
N GLN A 16 23.05 -2.96 23.95
CA GLN A 16 22.18 -4.12 23.72
C GLN A 16 22.91 -5.31 23.06
N LYS A 17 24.24 -5.23 22.87
CA LYS A 17 25.10 -6.28 22.27
C LYS A 17 24.72 -6.67 20.83
N LEU A 18 24.09 -5.75 20.11
CA LEU A 18 23.76 -5.92 18.69
C LEU A 18 24.90 -5.45 17.78
N LEU A 19 25.80 -4.62 18.29
CA LEU A 19 26.93 -4.06 17.56
C LEU A 19 28.19 -4.10 18.44
N SER A 20 29.36 -4.35 17.87
CA SER A 20 30.64 -4.18 18.58
C SER A 20 31.13 -2.73 18.53
N GLU A 21 31.97 -2.32 19.49
CA GLU A 21 32.61 -0.99 19.44
C GLU A 21 33.45 -0.78 18.18
N GLU A 22 34.09 -1.84 17.69
CA GLU A 22 34.87 -1.82 16.45
C GLU A 22 33.97 -1.55 15.23
N GLN A 23 32.86 -2.28 15.10
CA GLN A 23 31.87 -2.07 14.03
C GLN A 23 31.27 -0.66 14.08
N LEU A 24 31.01 -0.13 15.29
CA LEU A 24 30.56 1.24 15.47
C LEU A 24 31.61 2.25 14.97
N GLY A 25 32.89 2.04 15.29
CA GLY A 25 33.98 2.90 14.83
C GLY A 25 34.14 2.92 13.31
N LEU A 26 34.06 1.75 12.67
CA LEU A 26 34.09 1.61 11.21
C LEU A 26 32.91 2.35 10.56
N ALA A 27 31.69 2.12 11.05
CA ALA A 27 30.49 2.77 10.53
C ALA A 27 30.50 4.29 10.71
N LEU A 28 31.02 4.82 11.84
CA LEU A 28 31.16 6.26 12.06
C LEU A 28 32.16 6.90 11.08
N THR A 29 33.23 6.18 10.74
CA THR A 29 34.23 6.64 9.77
C THR A 29 33.60 6.71 8.37
N GLU A 30 32.85 5.67 7.99
CA GLU A 30 32.12 5.65 6.73
C GLU A 30 31.01 6.71 6.67
N GLN A 31 30.31 6.95 7.79
CA GLN A 31 29.31 7.99 7.91
C GLN A 31 29.91 9.37 7.62
N LYS A 32 31.08 9.68 8.20
CA LYS A 32 31.79 10.94 7.95
C LYS A 32 32.21 11.09 6.49
N ARG A 33 32.60 10.00 5.84
CA ARG A 33 33.02 9.98 4.42
C ARG A 33 31.84 10.17 3.46
N THR A 34 30.69 9.61 3.78
CA THR A 34 29.53 9.53 2.87
C THR A 34 28.41 10.52 3.20
N GLY A 35 28.37 11.06 4.42
CA GLY A 35 27.30 11.93 4.91
C GLY A 35 25.97 11.22 5.18
N ARG A 36 25.93 9.89 5.11
CA ARG A 36 24.68 9.10 5.20
C ARG A 36 24.22 8.94 6.65
N LYS A 37 22.97 8.54 6.86
CA LYS A 37 22.46 8.22 8.21
C LYS A 37 23.14 6.95 8.74
N LEU A 38 23.59 6.99 10.01
CA LEU A 38 24.35 5.92 10.64
C LEU A 38 23.59 4.57 10.66
N GLY A 39 22.29 4.58 10.95
CA GLY A 39 21.46 3.36 10.90
C GLY A 39 21.49 2.66 9.54
N ARG A 40 21.53 3.44 8.44
CA ARG A 40 21.58 2.91 7.08
C ARG A 40 22.92 2.25 6.77
N VAL A 41 24.02 2.84 7.27
CA VAL A 41 25.37 2.28 7.16
C VAL A 41 25.46 0.93 7.88
N PHE A 42 24.84 0.80 9.06
CA PHE A 42 24.82 -0.46 9.77
C PHE A 42 24.11 -1.59 9.02
N VAL A 43 22.96 -1.28 8.40
CA VAL A 43 22.17 -2.27 7.64
C VAL A 43 22.88 -2.71 6.36
N GLU A 44 23.47 -1.78 5.61
CA GLU A 44 24.14 -2.11 4.35
C GLU A 44 25.44 -2.88 4.54
N ASN A 45 26.17 -2.61 5.62
CA ASN A 45 27.33 -3.41 6.01
C ASN A 45 26.94 -4.74 6.68
N ALA A 46 25.64 -5.05 6.75
CA ALA A 46 25.08 -6.25 7.37
C ALA A 46 25.49 -6.44 8.85
N TYR A 47 25.77 -5.35 9.56
CA TYR A 47 26.13 -5.41 10.98
C TYR A 47 24.90 -5.65 11.85
N VAL A 48 23.77 -5.03 11.50
CA VAL A 48 22.46 -5.25 12.14
C VAL A 48 21.35 -5.18 11.10
N THR A 49 20.24 -5.85 11.37
CA THR A 49 19.02 -5.75 10.55
C THR A 49 18.17 -4.55 10.99
N GLU A 50 17.26 -4.12 10.11
CA GLU A 50 16.28 -3.09 10.43
C GLU A 50 15.39 -3.49 11.61
N GLU A 51 14.98 -4.75 11.67
CA GLU A 51 14.20 -5.30 12.80
C GLU A 51 14.98 -5.23 14.12
N GLN A 52 16.28 -5.51 14.11
CA GLN A 52 17.13 -5.38 15.30
C GLN A 52 17.25 -3.92 15.75
N ILE A 53 17.39 -2.98 14.81
CA ILE A 53 17.41 -1.55 15.11
C ILE A 53 16.09 -1.10 15.73
N SER A 54 14.97 -1.40 15.07
CA SER A 54 13.63 -1.03 15.53
C SER A 54 13.31 -1.65 16.89
N GLY A 55 13.64 -2.93 17.09
CA GLY A 55 13.46 -3.61 18.37
C GLY A 55 14.32 -3.02 19.49
N ALA A 56 15.56 -2.61 19.18
CA ALA A 56 16.43 -1.96 20.16
C ALA A 56 15.91 -0.60 20.60
N LEU A 57 15.40 0.19 19.65
CA LEU A 57 14.78 1.48 19.92
C LEU A 57 13.50 1.31 20.75
N ALA A 58 12.63 0.36 20.38
CA ALA A 58 11.41 0.04 21.12
C ALA A 58 11.72 -0.29 22.59
N LYS A 59 12.73 -1.15 22.82
CA LYS A 59 13.18 -1.51 24.17
C LYS A 59 13.78 -0.34 24.94
N GLN A 60 14.54 0.53 24.28
CA GLN A 60 15.19 1.68 24.91
C GLN A 60 14.18 2.71 25.41
N PHE A 61 13.13 2.95 24.62
CA PHE A 61 12.12 3.97 24.92
C PHE A 61 10.87 3.42 25.63
N ASP A 62 10.85 2.12 25.92
CA ASP A 62 9.71 1.41 26.53
C ASP A 62 8.40 1.63 25.75
N ILE A 63 8.48 1.49 24.42
CA ILE A 63 7.35 1.63 23.50
C ILE A 63 7.19 0.37 22.66
N PRO A 64 5.98 0.05 22.18
CA PRO A 64 5.75 -1.15 21.39
C PRO A 64 6.49 -1.12 20.05
N TYR A 65 7.04 -2.26 19.65
CA TYR A 65 7.43 -2.52 18.27
C TYR A 65 6.28 -3.19 17.53
N ILE A 66 5.91 -2.66 16.36
CA ILE A 66 4.82 -3.18 15.54
C ILE A 66 5.37 -3.56 14.17
N ASN A 67 5.15 -4.81 13.78
CA ASN A 67 5.42 -5.27 12.43
C ASN A 67 4.19 -5.02 11.55
N LEU A 68 4.30 -4.11 10.58
CA LEU A 68 3.15 -3.69 9.77
C LEU A 68 2.72 -4.74 8.73
N LYS A 69 3.55 -5.75 8.45
CA LYS A 69 3.17 -6.85 7.52
C LYS A 69 2.03 -7.69 8.06
N PHE A 70 1.94 -7.82 9.39
CA PHE A 70 0.92 -8.60 10.09
C PHE A 70 -0.10 -7.72 10.81
N TYR A 71 -0.01 -6.40 10.66
CA TYR A 71 -0.90 -5.45 11.30
C TYR A 71 -2.00 -5.00 10.35
N ASN A 72 -3.26 -5.09 10.78
CA ASN A 72 -4.37 -4.60 9.97
C ASN A 72 -4.56 -3.10 10.20
N ILE A 73 -4.20 -2.30 9.20
CA ILE A 73 -4.28 -0.84 9.28
C ILE A 73 -5.47 -0.33 8.45
N SER A 74 -6.33 0.48 9.06
CA SER A 74 -7.42 1.15 8.34
C SER A 74 -6.92 2.36 7.57
N ALA A 75 -7.30 2.46 6.28
CA ALA A 75 -6.93 3.58 5.43
C ALA A 75 -7.46 4.92 5.97
N ASP A 76 -8.65 4.94 6.57
CA ASP A 76 -9.25 6.16 7.10
C ASP A 76 -8.47 6.71 8.29
N ILE A 77 -7.89 5.82 9.12
CA ILE A 77 -7.06 6.20 10.26
C ILE A 77 -5.71 6.72 9.79
N VAL A 78 -5.06 6.01 8.87
CA VAL A 78 -3.76 6.41 8.32
C VAL A 78 -3.82 7.81 7.73
N ARG A 79 -4.88 8.11 6.98
CA ARG A 79 -5.12 9.40 6.32
C ARG A 79 -5.32 10.59 7.25
N LEU A 80 -5.39 10.38 8.56
CA LEU A 80 -5.36 11.48 9.53
C LEU A 80 -4.03 12.26 9.45
N LEU A 81 -2.96 11.63 8.96
CA LEU A 81 -1.71 12.29 8.62
C LEU A 81 -1.63 12.48 7.09
N PRO A 82 -1.35 13.68 6.55
CA PRO A 82 -1.20 13.85 5.11
C PRO A 82 0.02 13.11 4.54
N GLU A 83 -0.07 12.60 3.30
CA GLU A 83 0.98 11.78 2.66
C GLU A 83 2.37 12.41 2.74
N THR A 84 2.50 13.68 2.32
CA THR A 84 3.78 14.40 2.34
C THR A 84 4.45 14.31 3.70
N GLN A 85 3.67 14.37 4.78
CA GLN A 85 4.18 14.38 6.15
C GLN A 85 4.41 12.96 6.65
N ALA A 86 3.54 12.02 6.31
CA ALA A 86 3.76 10.59 6.54
C ALA A 86 5.09 10.13 5.91
N ARG A 87 5.39 10.58 4.69
CA ARG A 87 6.61 10.23 3.95
C ARG A 87 7.83 10.96 4.48
N ARG A 88 7.71 12.27 4.75
CA ARG A 88 8.79 13.09 5.32
C ARG A 88 9.24 12.57 6.68
N PHE A 89 8.29 12.28 7.56
CA PHE A 89 8.55 11.84 8.92
C PHE A 89 8.62 10.32 9.07
N ARG A 90 8.35 9.57 7.99
CA ARG A 90 8.32 8.09 7.97
C ARG A 90 7.48 7.57 9.12
N ALA A 91 6.25 8.07 9.17
CA ALA A 91 5.31 7.80 10.24
C ALA A 91 3.90 7.54 9.70
N LEU A 92 3.14 6.71 10.42
CA LEU A 92 1.75 6.38 10.10
C LEU A 92 0.89 6.40 11.36
N VAL A 93 -0.33 6.90 11.23
CA VAL A 93 -1.34 6.71 12.27
C VAL A 93 -1.88 5.28 12.13
N LEU A 94 -1.71 4.46 13.16
CA LEU A 94 -2.04 3.04 13.15
C LEU A 94 -3.44 2.77 13.71
N GLU A 95 -3.80 3.43 14.81
CA GLU A 95 -5.08 3.26 15.51
C GLU A 95 -5.57 4.56 16.13
N ASP A 96 -6.90 4.72 16.20
CA ASP A 96 -7.55 5.70 17.07
C ASP A 96 -7.98 5.02 18.38
N ARG A 97 -7.24 5.29 19.45
CA ARG A 97 -7.56 4.80 20.79
C ARG A 97 -8.30 5.89 21.56
N ARG A 98 -9.16 5.48 22.50
CA ARG A 98 -9.94 6.45 23.31
C ARG A 98 -8.99 7.36 24.11
N GLY A 99 -8.69 8.54 23.57
CA GLY A 99 -7.86 9.57 24.20
C GLY A 99 -6.53 9.89 23.50
N ALA A 100 -6.04 9.04 22.59
CA ALA A 100 -4.80 9.27 21.85
C ALA A 100 -4.74 8.44 20.55
N LEU A 101 -4.03 8.95 19.54
CA LEU A 101 -3.74 8.22 18.32
C LEU A 101 -2.45 7.41 18.50
N LEU A 102 -2.48 6.12 18.17
CA LEU A 102 -1.25 5.34 18.09
C LEU A 102 -0.54 5.66 16.76
N VAL A 103 0.69 6.15 16.83
CA VAL A 103 1.50 6.51 15.67
C VAL A 103 2.74 5.64 15.61
N GLY A 104 2.89 4.90 14.52
CA GLY A 104 4.11 4.16 14.19
C GLY A 104 5.12 5.11 13.55
N MET A 105 6.32 5.21 14.13
CA MET A 105 7.44 5.98 13.55
C MET A 105 8.65 5.07 13.31
N SER A 106 9.34 5.27 12.18
CA SER A 106 10.62 4.58 11.96
C SER A 106 11.75 5.11 12.83
N ASP A 107 11.67 6.38 13.22
CA ASP A 107 12.64 7.04 14.10
C ASP A 107 11.90 7.74 15.26
N PRO A 108 11.68 7.05 16.40
CA PRO A 108 11.04 7.63 17.57
C PRO A 108 11.89 8.71 18.27
N THR A 109 13.16 8.90 17.85
CA THR A 109 14.06 9.91 18.42
C THR A 109 13.92 11.28 17.75
N ASP A 110 13.19 11.35 16.63
CA ASP A 110 12.91 12.60 15.94
C ASP A 110 11.79 13.38 16.66
N LEU A 111 12.21 14.19 17.63
CA LEU A 111 11.32 15.06 18.41
C LEU A 111 10.60 16.10 17.56
N PHE A 112 11.22 16.55 16.47
CA PHE A 112 10.59 17.51 15.58
C PHE A 112 9.45 16.85 14.82
N ALA A 113 9.67 15.62 14.31
CA ALA A 113 8.62 14.83 13.69
C ALA A 113 7.46 14.56 14.67
N TYR A 114 7.76 14.20 15.92
CA TYR A 114 6.74 14.02 16.96
C TYR A 114 5.88 15.28 17.14
N ASP A 115 6.51 16.44 17.37
CA ASP A 115 5.80 17.70 17.64
C ASP A 115 4.94 18.12 16.43
N GLU A 116 5.47 17.97 15.22
CA GLU A 116 4.75 18.30 13.98
C GLU A 116 3.57 17.35 13.70
N ILE A 117 3.75 16.05 13.90
CA ILE A 117 2.66 15.07 13.73
C ILE A 117 1.54 15.36 14.73
N ALA A 118 1.87 15.55 16.01
CA ALA A 118 0.91 15.89 17.06
C ALA A 118 0.12 17.17 16.72
N ARG A 119 0.82 18.19 16.20
CA ARG A 119 0.20 19.46 15.74
C ARG A 119 -0.75 19.25 14.57
N LEU A 120 -0.40 18.41 13.59
CA LEU A 120 -1.21 18.14 12.40
C LEU A 120 -2.48 17.36 12.72
N VAL A 121 -2.36 16.30 13.53
CA VAL A 121 -3.51 15.44 13.89
C VAL A 121 -4.40 16.06 14.99
N LYS A 122 -3.91 17.13 15.64
CA LYS A 122 -4.62 17.89 16.70
C LYS A 122 -5.12 17.03 17.85
N ARG A 123 -4.42 15.93 18.15
CA ARG A 123 -4.71 14.98 19.21
C ARG A 123 -3.41 14.53 19.87
N ASN A 124 -3.52 14.00 21.09
CA ASN A 124 -2.40 13.33 21.74
C ASN A 124 -1.99 12.10 20.91
N ILE A 125 -0.69 11.83 20.86
CA ILE A 125 -0.15 10.66 20.16
C ILE A 125 0.61 9.75 21.12
N GLU A 126 0.40 8.44 20.98
CA GLU A 126 1.21 7.39 21.58
C GLU A 126 2.15 6.83 20.50
N LEU A 127 3.38 6.50 20.87
CA LEU A 127 4.38 6.05 19.91
C LEU A 127 4.47 4.54 19.84
N ALA A 128 4.67 4.03 18.63
CA ALA A 128 5.18 2.69 18.34
C ALA A 128 6.37 2.79 17.39
N VAL A 129 7.32 1.87 17.51
CA VAL A 129 8.40 1.72 16.53
C VAL A 129 7.94 0.75 15.45
N VAL A 130 8.22 1.11 14.20
CA VAL A 130 7.90 0.32 13.01
C VAL A 130 9.12 0.35 12.10
N ASN A 131 9.26 -0.64 11.22
CA ASN A 131 10.34 -0.62 10.23
C ASN A 131 10.10 0.48 9.18
N GLU A 132 11.14 1.21 8.79
CA GLU A 132 11.10 2.23 7.73
C GLU A 132 10.62 1.63 6.41
N SER A 133 11.16 0.48 6.01
CA SER A 133 10.78 -0.21 4.79
C SER A 133 9.28 -0.54 4.75
N GLU A 134 8.73 -0.97 5.89
CA GLU A 134 7.32 -1.31 6.04
C GLU A 134 6.42 -0.07 6.03
N VAL A 135 6.85 1.02 6.67
CA VAL A 135 6.14 2.30 6.62
C VAL A 135 6.05 2.82 5.19
N LEU A 136 7.17 2.84 4.47
CA LEU A 136 7.20 3.33 3.09
C LEU A 136 6.31 2.46 2.18
N ALA A 137 6.39 1.14 2.30
CA ALA A 137 5.52 0.24 1.55
C ALA A 137 4.02 0.44 1.89
N ALA A 138 3.70 0.68 3.16
CA ALA A 138 2.33 0.98 3.57
C ALA A 138 1.86 2.35 3.05
N ILE A 139 2.72 3.37 3.04
CA ILE A 139 2.43 4.67 2.44
C ILE A 139 2.11 4.51 0.96
N ASP A 140 3.01 3.87 0.21
CA ASP A 140 2.88 3.64 -1.22
C ASP A 140 1.61 2.84 -1.56
N ARG A 141 1.14 1.95 -0.67
CA ARG A 141 -0.10 1.18 -0.86
C ARG A 141 -1.37 1.99 -0.53
N ILE A 142 -1.33 2.80 0.53
CA ILE A 142 -2.53 3.43 1.11
C ILE A 142 -2.80 4.82 0.53
N TYR A 143 -1.77 5.65 0.33
CA TYR A 143 -1.93 7.02 -0.14
C TYR A 143 -1.85 7.16 -1.66
N ARG A 144 -1.16 6.25 -2.36
CA ARG A 144 -1.20 6.17 -3.83
C ARG A 144 -2.62 5.95 -4.38
N ARG A 145 -3.58 5.51 -3.55
CA ARG A 145 -5.03 5.53 -3.87
C ARG A 145 -5.61 6.95 -4.02
N THR A 146 -4.84 8.02 -3.83
CA THR A 146 -5.35 9.40 -3.80
C THR A 146 -4.46 10.42 -4.54
N GLU A 147 -3.13 10.25 -4.61
CA GLU A 147 -2.29 11.20 -5.38
C GLU A 147 -2.52 11.18 -6.91
N ASP A 148 -3.10 10.09 -7.45
CA ASP A 148 -3.61 10.04 -8.83
C ASP A 148 -4.83 10.95 -9.10
N ILE A 149 -5.37 11.65 -8.10
CA ILE A 149 -6.58 12.48 -8.25
C ILE A 149 -6.27 13.99 -8.29
N THR A 150 -5.17 14.46 -7.69
CA THR A 150 -4.94 15.91 -7.49
C THR A 150 -3.68 16.51 -8.10
N GLU A 151 -2.57 15.77 -8.23
CA GLU A 151 -1.39 16.26 -8.98
C GLU A 151 -1.44 15.85 -10.46
N LEU A 152 -2.08 14.71 -10.73
CA LEU A 152 -2.38 14.23 -12.07
C LEU A 152 -3.25 15.21 -12.89
N THR A 153 -3.97 16.15 -12.26
CA THR A 153 -4.77 17.17 -12.95
C THR A 153 -3.94 18.35 -13.49
N ARG A 154 -2.69 18.53 -13.02
CA ARG A 154 -1.82 19.63 -13.47
C ARG A 154 -0.66 19.17 -14.34
N GLU A 155 -0.17 17.94 -14.18
CA GLU A 155 0.91 17.41 -15.02
C GLU A 155 0.41 16.61 -16.25
N LEU A 156 -0.82 16.07 -16.25
CA LEU A 156 -1.39 15.39 -17.43
C LEU A 156 -1.86 16.31 -18.56
N GLU A 157 -1.81 17.62 -18.40
CA GLU A 157 -1.94 18.50 -19.57
C GLU A 157 -0.66 18.49 -20.44
N GLN A 158 0.47 17.92 -19.96
CA GLN A 158 1.74 18.00 -20.69
C GLN A 158 2.51 16.71 -20.93
N ASP A 159 2.36 15.62 -20.16
CA ASP A 159 3.14 14.39 -20.43
C ASP A 159 2.29 13.12 -20.47
N LEU A 160 1.69 12.88 -21.64
CA LEU A 160 1.29 11.56 -22.11
C LEU A 160 2.55 10.76 -22.49
N GLY A 161 3.10 9.99 -21.56
CA GLY A 161 4.22 9.09 -21.86
C GLY A 161 4.52 8.07 -20.77
N ASP A 162 4.23 6.80 -21.08
CA ASP A 162 4.75 5.59 -20.41
C ASP A 162 4.32 5.30 -18.96
N THR A 163 3.10 4.79 -18.76
CA THR A 163 2.80 3.44 -18.20
C THR A 163 1.29 3.23 -18.23
N SER A 164 0.70 3.06 -19.41
CA SER A 164 -0.73 2.78 -19.57
C SER A 164 -0.97 1.30 -19.81
N VAL A 165 -1.83 0.67 -18.99
CA VAL A 165 -2.53 -0.54 -19.43
C VAL A 165 -3.43 -0.10 -20.60
N ASP A 166 -3.08 -0.54 -21.80
CA ASP A 166 -3.81 -0.19 -23.00
C ASP A 166 -5.09 -1.02 -23.06
N PHE A 167 -6.19 -0.45 -22.55
CA PHE A 167 -7.56 -0.95 -22.78
C PHE A 167 -8.06 -0.62 -24.19
N GLY A 168 -7.13 -0.51 -25.15
CA GLY A 168 -7.33 -0.07 -26.52
C GLY A 168 -8.57 -0.70 -27.15
N ALA A 169 -9.46 0.20 -27.58
CA ALA A 169 -10.67 0.01 -28.39
C ALA A 169 -12.06 0.13 -27.71
N LEU A 170 -12.19 0.48 -26.42
CA LEU A 170 -13.51 0.74 -25.80
C LEU A 170 -13.67 2.12 -25.13
N ALA A 171 -12.73 3.05 -25.38
CA ALA A 171 -12.83 4.43 -24.96
C ALA A 171 -13.75 5.24 -25.89
N VAL A 172 -15.04 4.86 -25.95
CA VAL A 172 -16.08 5.75 -26.48
C VAL A 172 -16.66 6.49 -25.27
N ASN A 173 -16.02 7.60 -24.92
CA ASN A 173 -16.43 8.59 -23.91
C ASN A 173 -16.64 8.06 -22.47
N PRO A 174 -15.58 7.94 -21.65
CA PRO A 174 -15.78 7.76 -20.22
C PRO A 174 -16.36 9.05 -19.62
N GLY A 175 -17.58 8.96 -19.08
CA GLY A 175 -18.12 10.00 -18.21
C GLY A 175 -17.26 10.18 -16.96
N LEU A 176 -17.45 11.29 -16.24
CA LEU A 176 -16.70 11.65 -15.02
C LEU A 176 -16.73 10.55 -13.92
N GLU A 177 -17.73 9.67 -13.93
CA GLU A 177 -17.88 8.56 -12.98
C GLU A 177 -17.13 7.26 -13.39
N GLU A 178 -16.71 7.12 -14.65
CA GLU A 178 -16.02 5.90 -15.13
C GLU A 178 -14.52 5.90 -14.84
N ALA A 179 -13.90 7.08 -14.72
CA ALA A 179 -12.45 7.20 -14.54
C ALA A 179 -11.92 6.46 -13.28
N PRO A 180 -12.56 6.53 -12.10
CA PRO A 180 -12.11 5.78 -10.91
C PRO A 180 -12.20 4.25 -11.09
N ILE A 181 -13.21 3.78 -11.82
CA ILE A 181 -13.42 2.34 -12.06
C ILE A 181 -12.34 1.79 -12.97
N VAL A 182 -12.00 2.51 -14.04
CA VAL A 182 -10.93 2.11 -14.96
C VAL A 182 -9.59 2.06 -14.24
N LYS A 183 -9.28 3.06 -13.41
CA LYS A 183 -8.06 3.06 -12.59
C LYS A 183 -8.00 1.90 -11.61
N LEU A 184 -9.12 1.57 -10.94
CA LEU A 184 -9.19 0.43 -10.05
C LEU A 184 -8.93 -0.89 -10.80
N LEU A 185 -9.57 -1.08 -11.97
CA LEU A 185 -9.33 -2.27 -12.81
C LEU A 185 -7.87 -2.35 -13.26
N GLN A 186 -7.27 -1.22 -13.65
CA GLN A 186 -5.85 -1.15 -14.00
C GLN A 186 -4.96 -1.61 -12.84
N SER A 187 -5.15 -1.05 -11.65
CA SER A 187 -4.40 -1.46 -10.44
C SER A 187 -4.60 -2.94 -10.14
N VAL A 188 -5.83 -3.44 -10.24
CA VAL A 188 -6.15 -4.86 -9.99
C VAL A 188 -5.41 -5.78 -10.96
N PHE A 189 -5.36 -5.44 -12.25
CA PHE A 189 -4.61 -6.25 -13.23
C PHE A 189 -3.10 -6.13 -13.07
N ASP A 190 -2.58 -4.94 -12.76
CA ASP A 190 -1.16 -4.72 -12.47
C ASP A 190 -0.72 -5.56 -11.26
N ASP A 191 -1.49 -5.50 -10.17
CA ASP A 191 -1.22 -6.24 -8.93
C ASP A 191 -1.30 -7.75 -9.18
N ALA A 192 -2.36 -8.22 -9.85
CA ALA A 192 -2.55 -9.63 -10.17
C ALA A 192 -1.40 -10.19 -11.02
N THR A 193 -0.89 -9.41 -11.97
CA THR A 193 0.26 -9.78 -12.80
C THR A 193 1.54 -9.81 -11.98
N GLN A 194 1.75 -8.82 -11.09
CA GLN A 194 2.92 -8.74 -10.24
C GLN A 194 3.03 -9.92 -9.26
N VAL A 195 1.90 -10.33 -8.67
CA VAL A 195 1.86 -11.49 -7.76
C VAL A 195 1.62 -12.82 -8.47
N ARG A 196 1.58 -12.82 -9.81
CA ARG A 196 1.37 -14.00 -10.66
C ARG A 196 0.10 -14.79 -10.31
N ALA A 197 -1.01 -14.08 -10.08
CA ALA A 197 -2.29 -14.70 -9.80
C ALA A 197 -2.84 -15.48 -11.01
N SER A 198 -3.48 -16.63 -10.76
CA SER A 198 -4.15 -17.43 -11.80
C SER A 198 -5.57 -16.94 -12.09
N ASP A 199 -6.26 -16.45 -11.05
CA ASP A 199 -7.64 -15.98 -11.15
C ASP A 199 -7.83 -14.71 -10.29
N ILE A 200 -8.63 -13.77 -10.77
CA ILE A 200 -9.15 -12.62 -10.04
C ILE A 200 -10.62 -12.86 -9.77
N HIS A 201 -11.03 -12.67 -8.52
CA HIS A 201 -12.40 -12.81 -8.05
C HIS A 201 -12.89 -11.44 -7.56
N ILE A 202 -14.00 -10.95 -8.09
CA ILE A 202 -14.69 -9.74 -7.66
C ILE A 202 -16.06 -10.17 -7.14
N GLU A 203 -16.24 -10.10 -5.83
CA GLU A 203 -17.34 -10.75 -5.14
C GLU A 203 -18.07 -9.74 -4.25
N PRO A 204 -19.27 -9.28 -4.64
CA PRO A 204 -20.09 -8.44 -3.78
C PRO A 204 -20.60 -9.24 -2.58
N GLN A 205 -20.46 -8.67 -1.39
CA GLN A 205 -21.00 -9.17 -0.12
C GLN A 205 -22.05 -8.19 0.40
N GLU A 206 -22.73 -8.53 1.51
CA GLU A 206 -23.82 -7.73 2.09
C GLU A 206 -23.46 -6.24 2.30
N ALA A 207 -22.26 -5.96 2.79
CA ALA A 207 -21.84 -4.59 3.16
C ALA A 207 -20.58 -4.09 2.42
N ARG A 208 -19.91 -4.95 1.65
CA ARG A 208 -18.61 -4.62 1.03
C ARG A 208 -18.36 -5.42 -0.24
N LEU A 209 -17.52 -4.89 -1.11
CA LEU A 209 -16.99 -5.60 -2.26
C LEU A 209 -15.64 -6.22 -1.90
N GLN A 210 -15.47 -7.51 -2.15
CA GLN A 210 -14.19 -8.19 -1.96
C GLN A 210 -13.54 -8.51 -3.29
N ILE A 211 -12.26 -8.16 -3.43
CA ILE A 211 -11.43 -8.54 -4.56
C ILE A 211 -10.36 -9.51 -4.04
N ARG A 212 -10.40 -10.76 -4.53
CA ARG A 212 -9.51 -11.84 -4.12
C ARG A 212 -8.73 -12.36 -5.31
N PHE A 213 -7.48 -12.75 -5.09
CA PHE A 213 -6.66 -13.40 -6.10
C PHE A 213 -6.40 -14.84 -5.74
N ARG A 214 -6.42 -15.73 -6.73
CA ARG A 214 -5.90 -17.08 -6.58
C ARG A 214 -4.41 -17.08 -6.88
N ILE A 215 -3.60 -17.39 -5.89
CA ILE A 215 -2.15 -17.47 -5.99
C ILE A 215 -1.76 -18.87 -5.54
N ASP A 216 -1.06 -19.62 -6.40
CA ASP A 216 -0.66 -21.01 -6.15
C ASP A 216 -1.81 -21.92 -5.67
N GLY A 217 -3.01 -21.71 -6.24
CA GLY A 217 -4.21 -22.47 -5.94
C GLY A 217 -5.04 -21.95 -4.75
N VAL A 218 -4.47 -21.07 -3.92
CA VAL A 218 -5.12 -20.55 -2.70
C VAL A 218 -5.70 -19.15 -2.94
N LEU A 219 -6.87 -18.86 -2.37
CA LEU A 219 -7.52 -17.55 -2.49
C LEU A 219 -7.03 -16.60 -1.39
N HIS A 220 -6.55 -15.43 -1.79
CA HIS A 220 -6.08 -14.36 -0.93
C HIS A 220 -6.92 -13.10 -1.13
N LEU A 221 -7.43 -12.52 -0.04
CA LEU A 221 -8.10 -11.22 -0.08
C LEU A 221 -7.06 -10.12 -0.32
N GLN A 222 -7.27 -9.31 -1.36
CA GLN A 222 -6.32 -8.27 -1.77
C GLN A 222 -6.85 -6.87 -1.50
N THR A 223 -8.12 -6.64 -1.82
CA THR A 223 -8.77 -5.34 -1.65
C THR A 223 -10.19 -5.51 -1.17
N GLU A 224 -10.59 -4.66 -0.23
CA GLU A 224 -11.99 -4.40 0.09
C GLU A 224 -12.35 -2.99 -0.35
N ALA A 225 -13.56 -2.83 -0.91
CA ALA A 225 -14.10 -1.57 -1.39
C ALA A 225 -15.58 -1.42 -1.01
N ASP A 226 -16.12 -0.20 -1.14
CA ASP A 226 -17.54 0.07 -0.92
C ASP A 226 -18.39 -0.74 -1.93
N ILE A 227 -19.45 -1.40 -1.45
CA ILE A 227 -20.35 -2.18 -2.30
C ILE A 227 -20.95 -1.37 -3.47
N LYS A 228 -21.05 -0.04 -3.32
CA LYS A 228 -21.60 0.86 -4.35
C LYS A 228 -20.89 0.77 -5.70
N ILE A 229 -19.60 0.43 -5.73
CA ILE A 229 -18.84 0.35 -6.99
C ILE A 229 -18.99 -0.99 -7.71
N ALA A 230 -19.61 -1.99 -7.08
CA ALA A 230 -19.69 -3.35 -7.61
C ALA A 230 -20.43 -3.42 -8.97
N THR A 231 -21.53 -2.69 -9.10
CA THR A 231 -22.31 -2.67 -10.34
C THR A 231 -21.53 -2.02 -11.48
N SER A 232 -20.84 -0.91 -11.21
CA SER A 232 -20.02 -0.22 -12.21
C SER A 232 -18.84 -1.05 -12.68
N LEU A 233 -18.20 -1.82 -11.77
CA LEU A 233 -17.13 -2.75 -12.13
C LEU A 233 -17.64 -3.87 -13.04
N ALA A 234 -18.77 -4.50 -12.69
CA ALA A 234 -19.35 -5.57 -13.50
C ALA A 234 -19.73 -5.08 -14.90
N LEU A 235 -20.35 -3.90 -15.01
CA LEU A 235 -20.70 -3.28 -16.29
C LEU A 235 -19.46 -2.98 -17.14
N ARG A 236 -18.41 -2.41 -16.53
CA ARG A 236 -17.18 -2.08 -17.25
C ARG A 236 -16.49 -3.33 -17.77
N LEU A 237 -16.43 -4.38 -16.96
CA LEU A 237 -15.87 -5.67 -17.37
C LEU A 237 -16.71 -6.32 -18.48
N LYS A 238 -18.04 -6.25 -18.40
CA LYS A 238 -18.94 -6.72 -19.46
C LYS A 238 -18.66 -6.02 -20.79
N LEU A 239 -18.55 -4.69 -20.78
CA LEU A 239 -18.16 -3.91 -21.97
C LEU A 239 -16.81 -4.37 -22.54
N MET A 240 -15.81 -4.57 -21.67
CA MET A 240 -14.48 -5.04 -22.07
C MET A 240 -14.48 -6.41 -22.75
N SER A 241 -15.46 -7.24 -22.42
CA SER A 241 -15.59 -8.61 -22.93
C SER A 241 -16.72 -8.80 -23.94
N ASP A 242 -17.33 -7.72 -24.43
CA ASP A 242 -18.46 -7.74 -25.38
C ASP A 242 -19.67 -8.55 -24.85
N LEU A 243 -19.92 -8.48 -23.53
CA LEU A 243 -21.06 -9.11 -22.86
C LEU A 243 -22.25 -8.15 -22.79
N ASP A 244 -23.45 -8.71 -22.66
CA ASP A 244 -24.67 -7.93 -22.55
C ASP A 244 -24.75 -7.20 -21.20
N ILE A 245 -24.56 -5.88 -21.25
CA ILE A 245 -24.62 -4.98 -20.09
C ILE A 245 -26.02 -4.83 -19.49
N SER A 246 -27.07 -5.14 -20.27
CA SER A 246 -28.46 -5.04 -19.84
C SER A 246 -28.91 -6.28 -19.08
N GLU A 247 -28.35 -7.44 -19.41
CA GLU A 247 -28.67 -8.70 -18.74
C GLU A 247 -27.84 -8.89 -17.46
N LYS A 248 -28.50 -9.12 -16.33
CA LYS A 248 -27.89 -9.28 -14.99
C LYS A 248 -28.43 -10.48 -14.22
N ARG A 249 -29.30 -11.28 -14.82
CA ARG A 249 -30.05 -12.38 -14.18
C ARG A 249 -29.56 -13.75 -14.61
N LEU A 250 -28.73 -13.82 -15.64
CA LEU A 250 -28.15 -15.04 -16.17
C LEU A 250 -26.62 -14.96 -16.11
N PRO A 251 -25.93 -16.09 -15.87
CA PRO A 251 -24.48 -16.14 -16.04
C PRO A 251 -24.07 -15.80 -17.47
N GLN A 252 -22.94 -15.10 -17.63
CA GLN A 252 -22.37 -14.78 -18.94
C GLN A 252 -20.87 -15.04 -18.95
N ASP A 253 -20.38 -15.63 -20.03
CA ASP A 253 -18.97 -15.97 -20.23
C ASP A 253 -18.40 -15.23 -21.44
N GLY A 254 -17.21 -14.68 -21.30
CA GLY A 254 -16.55 -13.88 -22.32
C GLY A 254 -15.04 -14.06 -22.33
N ARG A 255 -14.40 -13.39 -23.29
CA ARG A 255 -12.93 -13.32 -23.39
C ARG A 255 -12.52 -11.96 -23.88
N PHE A 256 -11.39 -11.48 -23.39
CA PHE A 256 -10.76 -10.26 -23.88
C PHE A 256 -9.25 -10.35 -23.66
N ALA A 257 -8.51 -9.41 -24.24
CA ALA A 257 -7.08 -9.30 -24.03
C ALA A 257 -6.76 -7.94 -23.40
N ILE A 258 -5.76 -7.91 -22.52
CA ILE A 258 -5.23 -6.67 -21.95
C ILE A 258 -3.71 -6.63 -22.15
N ARG A 259 -3.15 -5.42 -22.12
CA ARG A 259 -1.71 -5.21 -22.16
C ARG A 259 -1.24 -4.63 -20.83
N VAL A 260 -0.44 -5.37 -20.08
CA VAL A 260 0.10 -4.97 -18.77
C VAL A 260 1.62 -4.93 -18.84
N LYS A 261 2.24 -3.76 -18.60
CA LYS A 261 3.71 -3.57 -18.57
C LYS A 261 4.45 -4.28 -19.73
N ASN A 262 3.90 -4.19 -20.95
CA ASN A 262 4.36 -4.83 -22.19
C ASN A 262 4.08 -6.33 -22.41
N GLN A 263 3.40 -7.01 -21.50
CA GLN A 263 2.89 -8.37 -21.70
C GLN A 263 1.42 -8.35 -22.14
N ARG A 264 1.09 -9.12 -23.18
CA ARG A 264 -0.31 -9.36 -23.57
C ARG A 264 -0.85 -10.52 -22.75
N ILE A 265 -1.96 -10.30 -22.05
CA ILE A 265 -2.61 -11.30 -21.21
C ILE A 265 -3.99 -11.56 -21.78
N ASP A 266 -4.29 -12.82 -22.08
CA ASP A 266 -5.63 -13.24 -22.45
C ASP A 266 -6.43 -13.53 -21.19
N VAL A 267 -7.59 -12.91 -21.07
CA VAL A 267 -8.48 -13.03 -19.92
C VAL A 267 -9.74 -13.78 -20.33
N ARG A 268 -10.07 -14.82 -19.57
CA ARG A 268 -11.41 -15.45 -19.65
C ARG A 268 -12.23 -14.95 -18.48
N ILE A 269 -13.41 -14.42 -18.75
CA ILE A 269 -14.28 -13.83 -17.74
C ILE A 269 -15.59 -14.61 -17.67
N SER A 270 -16.08 -14.79 -16.45
CA SER A 270 -17.41 -15.31 -16.15
C SER A 270 -18.08 -14.38 -15.15
N THR A 271 -19.32 -14.00 -15.44
CA THR A 271 -20.18 -13.23 -14.54
C THR A 271 -21.30 -14.14 -14.04
N MET A 272 -21.68 -14.01 -12.77
CA MET A 272 -22.74 -14.80 -12.17
C MET A 272 -23.60 -13.92 -11.25
N PRO A 273 -24.94 -13.92 -11.40
CA PRO A 273 -25.83 -13.23 -10.47
C PRO A 273 -25.75 -13.84 -9.07
N THR A 274 -25.69 -12.99 -8.06
CA THR A 274 -25.67 -13.35 -6.64
C THR A 274 -26.69 -12.50 -5.87
N GLN A 275 -26.86 -12.78 -4.57
CA GLN A 275 -27.78 -12.02 -3.71
C GLN A 275 -27.42 -10.52 -3.62
N TYR A 276 -26.15 -10.16 -3.73
CA TYR A 276 -25.64 -8.80 -3.48
C TYR A 276 -25.15 -8.06 -4.74
N GLY A 277 -25.38 -8.65 -5.92
CA GLY A 277 -24.91 -8.10 -7.20
C GLY A 277 -24.39 -9.20 -8.12
N GLU A 278 -23.48 -8.85 -9.03
CA GLU A 278 -22.86 -9.81 -9.94
C GLU A 278 -21.45 -10.15 -9.48
N SER A 279 -21.20 -11.43 -9.23
CA SER A 279 -19.86 -11.94 -9.00
C SER A 279 -19.15 -12.08 -10.33
N VAL A 280 -17.89 -11.65 -10.40
CA VAL A 280 -17.06 -11.76 -11.60
C VAL A 280 -15.81 -12.56 -11.29
N VAL A 281 -15.53 -13.57 -12.11
CA VAL A 281 -14.30 -14.35 -12.04
C VAL A 281 -13.55 -14.18 -13.34
N MET A 282 -12.27 -13.84 -13.26
CA MET A 282 -11.41 -13.65 -14.42
C MET A 282 -10.20 -14.55 -14.30
N ARG A 283 -10.01 -15.47 -15.24
CA ARG A 283 -8.81 -16.29 -15.36
C ARG A 283 -7.80 -15.60 -16.25
N LEU A 284 -6.59 -15.40 -15.71
CA LEU A 284 -5.47 -14.82 -16.44
C LEU A 284 -4.67 -15.95 -17.11
N LEU A 285 -4.62 -15.92 -18.45
CA LEU A 285 -3.83 -16.86 -19.23
C LEU A 285 -2.59 -16.15 -19.73
N ASN A 286 -1.44 -16.51 -19.15
CA ASN A 286 -0.17 -16.04 -19.67
C ASN A 286 0.16 -16.82 -20.94
N GLN A 287 0.33 -16.12 -22.07
CA GLN A 287 1.00 -16.73 -23.23
C GLN A 287 2.46 -16.91 -22.81
N GLY A 288 2.89 -18.17 -22.71
CA GLY A 288 4.27 -18.53 -22.37
C GLY A 288 5.29 -17.99 -23.37
#